data_AF-A0A0F9JP81-F1
#
_entry.id   AF-A0A0F9JP81-F1
#
_cell.length_a   1.000
_cell.length_b   1.000
_cell.length_c   1.000
_cell.angle_alpha   90.00
_cell.angle_beta   90.00
_cell.angle_gamma   90.00
#
_symmetry.space_group_name_H-M   'P 1'
#
loop_
_entity.id
_entity.type
_entity.pdbx_description
1 polymer ?
#
loop_
_entity_poly.entity_id
_entity_poly.type
_entity_poly.pdbx_seq_one_letter_code
_entity_poly.pdbx_strand_id
1 'polypeptide(L)'
;MSIAKDDLLKMRARLNKKADDILVAKGNDYNAAQQEAGDTLFNLRICALLGIVPSPIDGVLIRMSDKLARLVSLTRPGVAQKVSDESFEDTIIDLRNYADYLLAFIKEAREEPIE
;
A
#
# COMPACT_ATOMS: atom_id res chain seq x y z
N MET A 1 17.31 -10.53 -22.43
CA MET A 1 16.03 -11.27 -22.34
C MET A 1 14.91 -10.23 -22.27
N SER A 2 13.85 -10.37 -23.06
CA SER A 2 12.70 -9.45 -23.05
C SER A 2 11.54 -10.04 -22.25
N ILE A 3 10.68 -9.19 -21.70
CA ILE A 3 9.47 -9.60 -20.97
C ILE A 3 8.30 -9.65 -21.95
N ALA A 4 7.66 -10.81 -22.08
CA ALA A 4 6.46 -10.95 -22.92
C ALA A 4 5.23 -10.31 -22.24
N LYS A 5 4.31 -9.78 -23.05
CA LYS A 5 3.07 -9.15 -22.57
C LYS A 5 2.27 -10.08 -21.64
N ASP A 6 2.10 -11.34 -22.05
CA ASP A 6 1.26 -12.28 -21.31
C ASP A 6 1.88 -12.66 -19.96
N ASP A 7 3.20 -12.77 -19.88
CA ASP A 7 3.90 -13.01 -18.62
C ASP A 7 3.76 -11.82 -17.67
N LEU A 8 3.86 -10.59 -18.20
CA LEU A 8 3.64 -9.38 -17.42
C LEU A 8 2.20 -9.31 -16.89
N LEU A 9 1.21 -9.65 -17.72
CA LEU A 9 -0.21 -9.67 -17.31
C LEU A 9 -0.46 -10.72 -16.22
N LYS A 10 0.09 -11.94 -16.36
CA LYS A 10 0.01 -12.99 -15.33
C LYS A 10 0.64 -12.53 -14.01
N MET A 11 1.83 -11.92 -14.07
CA MET A 11 2.48 -11.37 -12.89
C MET A 11 1.61 -10.32 -12.21
N ARG A 12 1.09 -9.35 -12.97
CA ARG A 12 0.23 -8.28 -12.43
C ARG A 12 -1.03 -8.83 -11.79
N ALA A 13 -1.72 -9.79 -12.43
CA ALA A 13 -2.93 -10.40 -11.89
C ALA A 13 -2.65 -11.06 -10.53
N ARG A 14 -1.53 -11.79 -10.40
CA ARG A 14 -1.12 -12.40 -9.14
C ARG A 14 -0.82 -11.35 -8.05
N LEU A 15 -0.10 -10.28 -8.41
CA LEU A 15 0.22 -9.20 -7.46
C LEU A 15 -1.03 -8.47 -6.99
N ASN A 16 -1.97 -8.16 -7.89
CA ASN A 16 -3.23 -7.52 -7.54
C ASN A 16 -4.04 -8.40 -6.59
N LYS A 17 -4.18 -9.69 -6.88
CA LYS A 17 -4.87 -10.61 -5.98
C LYS A 17 -4.27 -10.60 -4.57
N LYS A 18 -2.94 -10.66 -4.48
CA LYS A 18 -2.25 -10.61 -3.17
C LYS A 18 -2.41 -9.25 -2.48
N ALA A 19 -2.47 -8.16 -3.24
CA ALA A 19 -2.73 -6.82 -2.74
C ALA A 19 -4.13 -6.74 -2.09
N ASP A 20 -5.15 -7.28 -2.76
CA ASP A 20 -6.53 -7.38 -2.26
C ASP A 20 -6.61 -8.24 -1.00
N ASP A 21 -5.97 -9.43 -1.02
CA ASP A 21 -5.92 -10.33 0.13
C ASP A 21 -5.27 -9.64 1.36
N ILE A 22 -4.22 -8.83 1.14
CA ILE A 22 -3.56 -8.03 2.19
C ILE A 22 -4.46 -6.91 2.71
N LEU A 23 -5.20 -6.22 1.83
CA LEU A 23 -6.12 -5.16 2.22
C LEU A 23 -7.17 -5.69 3.20
N VAL A 24 -7.79 -6.83 2.85
CA VAL A 24 -8.79 -7.48 3.70
C VAL A 24 -8.19 -7.93 5.03
N ALA A 25 -7.01 -8.58 4.99
CA ALA A 25 -6.35 -9.05 6.21
C ALA A 25 -5.96 -7.89 7.16
N LYS A 26 -5.31 -6.84 6.63
CA LYS A 26 -4.90 -5.67 7.44
C LYS A 26 -6.11 -4.93 8.01
N GLY A 27 -7.18 -4.81 7.25
CA GLY A 27 -8.39 -4.16 7.73
C GLY A 27 -9.00 -4.88 8.94
N ASN A 28 -9.02 -6.22 8.93
CA ASN A 28 -9.44 -7.02 10.07
C ASN A 28 -8.51 -6.87 11.30
N ASP A 29 -7.20 -6.69 11.09
CA ASP A 29 -6.25 -6.58 12.20
C ASP A 29 -6.24 -5.18 12.85
N TYR A 30 -6.39 -4.11 12.06
CA TYR A 30 -6.18 -2.74 12.55
C TYR A 30 -7.45 -1.95 12.82
N ASN A 31 -8.56 -2.27 12.15
CA ASN A 31 -9.77 -1.45 12.19
C ASN A 31 -11.05 -2.24 11.86
N ALA A 32 -11.15 -3.51 12.30
CA ALA A 32 -12.28 -4.39 12.00
C ALA A 32 -13.64 -3.72 12.22
N ALA A 33 -13.86 -3.10 13.39
CA ALA A 33 -15.13 -2.45 13.71
C ALA A 33 -15.42 -1.25 12.78
N GLN A 34 -14.41 -0.45 12.43
CA GLN A 34 -14.60 0.69 11.52
C GLN A 34 -14.77 0.23 10.08
N GLN A 35 -14.08 -0.83 9.67
CA GLN A 35 -14.25 -1.43 8.35
C GLN A 35 -15.66 -2.00 8.17
N GLU A 36 -16.19 -2.71 9.18
CA GLU A 36 -17.59 -3.17 9.18
C GLU A 36 -18.57 -1.99 9.14
N ALA A 37 -18.22 -0.87 9.77
CA ALA A 37 -18.98 0.38 9.73
C ALA A 37 -18.76 1.21 8.45
N GLY A 38 -17.93 0.76 7.50
CA GLY A 38 -17.71 1.40 6.20
C GLY A 38 -16.46 2.27 6.05
N ASP A 39 -15.62 2.43 7.09
CA ASP A 39 -14.33 3.13 7.00
C ASP A 39 -13.15 2.15 6.99
N THR A 40 -12.91 1.56 5.81
CA THR A 40 -11.82 0.59 5.58
C THR A 40 -10.42 1.19 5.81
N LEU A 41 -10.25 2.51 5.71
CA LEU A 41 -8.94 3.17 5.83
C LEU A 41 -8.76 3.93 7.14
N PHE A 42 -9.61 3.68 8.14
CA PHE A 42 -9.56 4.37 9.43
C PHE A 42 -8.17 4.34 10.08
N ASN A 43 -7.47 3.19 10.02
CA ASN A 43 -6.12 3.04 10.58
C ASN A 43 -5.09 3.99 9.94
N LEU A 44 -5.31 4.43 8.70
CA LEU A 44 -4.47 5.42 8.03
C LEU A 44 -4.79 6.85 8.50
N ARG A 45 -6.03 7.11 8.93
CA ARG A 45 -6.45 8.41 9.49
C ARG A 45 -5.90 8.69 10.87
N ILE A 46 -5.61 7.64 11.64
CA ILE A 46 -5.14 7.74 13.05
C ILE A 46 -3.96 8.71 13.18
N CYS A 47 -3.01 8.71 12.24
CA CYS A 47 -1.86 9.60 12.30
C CYS A 47 -2.24 11.09 12.29
N ALA A 48 -3.29 11.46 11.55
CA ALA A 48 -3.83 12.80 11.55
C ALA A 48 -4.69 13.10 12.78
N LEU A 49 -5.52 12.13 13.21
CA LEU A 49 -6.35 12.25 14.42
C LEU A 49 -5.51 12.45 15.69
N LEU A 50 -4.31 11.85 15.74
CA LEU A 50 -3.35 12.03 16.82
C LEU A 50 -2.51 13.33 16.68
N GLY A 51 -2.69 14.10 15.61
CA GLY A 51 -1.92 15.33 15.35
C GLY A 51 -0.46 15.11 14.97
N ILE A 52 -0.08 13.90 14.54
CA ILE A 52 1.30 13.58 14.10
C ILE A 52 1.58 14.22 12.73
N VAL A 53 0.58 14.22 11.87
CA VAL A 53 0.60 14.85 10.55
C VAL A 53 -0.69 15.65 10.33
N PRO A 54 -0.70 16.64 9.41
CA PRO A 54 -1.90 17.45 9.16
C PRO A 54 -3.06 16.67 8.53
N SER A 55 -2.77 15.66 7.70
CA SER A 55 -3.80 14.87 7.01
C SER A 55 -3.44 13.39 6.85
N PRO A 56 -4.42 12.50 6.64
CA PRO A 56 -4.16 11.09 6.31
C PRO A 56 -3.31 10.92 5.04
N ILE A 57 -3.44 11.84 4.08
CA ILE A 57 -2.67 11.85 2.83
C ILE A 57 -1.17 11.97 3.13
N ASP A 58 -0.78 12.86 4.04
CA ASP A 58 0.62 13.01 4.47
C ASP A 58 1.16 11.70 5.05
N GLY A 59 0.36 11.03 5.89
CA GLY A 59 0.69 9.74 6.47
C GLY A 59 0.90 8.64 5.41
N VAL A 60 0.05 8.61 4.38
CA VAL A 60 0.21 7.69 3.24
C VAL A 60 1.49 7.99 2.45
N LEU A 61 1.76 9.25 2.13
CA LEU A 61 2.96 9.64 1.38
C LEU A 61 4.26 9.33 2.14
N ILE A 62 4.27 9.50 3.46
CA ILE A 62 5.40 9.10 4.31
C ILE A 62 5.64 7.59 4.23
N ARG A 63 4.57 6.78 4.31
CA ARG A 63 4.68 5.31 4.20
C ARG A 63 5.13 4.87 2.80
N MET A 64 4.66 5.53 1.74
CA MET A 64 5.19 5.31 0.39
C MET A 64 6.68 5.63 0.31
N SER A 65 7.12 6.71 0.96
CA SER A 65 8.53 7.12 0.99
C SER A 65 9.43 6.08 1.66
N ASP A 66 8.97 5.47 2.77
CA ASP A 66 9.65 4.34 3.40
C ASP A 66 9.83 3.16 2.42
N LYS A 67 8.76 2.79 1.71
CA LYS A 67 8.82 1.69 0.73
C LYS A 67 9.74 2.02 -0.45
N LEU A 68 9.72 3.25 -0.95
CA LEU A 68 10.65 3.70 -1.98
C LEU A 68 12.11 3.65 -1.48
N ALA A 69 12.40 4.11 -0.27
CA ALA A 69 13.74 4.05 0.31
C ALA A 69 14.25 2.59 0.46
N ARG A 70 13.35 1.67 0.83
CA ARG A 70 13.64 0.23 0.87
C ARG A 70 13.96 -0.32 -0.52
N LEU A 71 13.16 0.01 -1.54
CA LEU A 71 13.40 -0.42 -2.92
C LEU A 71 14.72 0.13 -3.47
N VAL A 72 15.05 1.39 -3.18
CA VAL A 72 16.36 1.98 -3.53
C VAL A 72 17.49 1.19 -2.90
N SER A 73 17.33 0.71 -1.67
CA SER A 73 18.36 -0.10 -0.99
C SER A 73 18.48 -1.49 -1.61
N LEU A 74 17.36 -2.17 -1.86
CA LEU A 74 17.34 -3.55 -2.38
C LEU A 74 17.72 -3.68 -3.85
N THR A 75 17.61 -2.60 -4.63
CA THR A 75 18.04 -2.58 -6.05
C THR A 75 19.52 -2.30 -6.23
N ARG A 76 20.27 -1.98 -5.16
CA ARG A 76 21.71 -1.76 -5.25
C ARG A 76 22.47 -3.06 -5.50
N PRO A 77 23.50 -3.05 -6.38
CA PRO A 77 24.34 -4.23 -6.61
C PRO A 77 24.96 -4.75 -5.32
N GLY A 78 24.94 -6.07 -5.15
CA GLY A 78 25.55 -6.74 -3.99
C GLY A 78 24.77 -6.65 -2.68
N VAL A 79 23.58 -6.04 -2.67
CA VAL A 79 22.72 -6.01 -1.48
C VAL A 79 21.82 -7.25 -1.47
N ALA A 80 21.95 -8.05 -0.41
CA ALA A 80 21.01 -9.13 -0.10
C ALA A 80 19.90 -8.62 0.82
N GLN A 81 18.66 -9.04 0.55
CA GLN A 81 17.54 -8.82 1.46
C GLN A 81 17.84 -9.50 2.80
N LYS A 82 17.74 -8.74 3.90
CA LYS A 82 18.02 -9.25 5.26
C LYS A 82 16.77 -9.55 6.08
N VAL A 83 15.66 -8.88 5.77
CA VAL A 83 14.37 -9.11 6.43
C VAL A 83 13.69 -10.29 5.75
N SER A 84 13.57 -11.44 6.43
CA SER A 84 13.02 -12.67 5.86
C SER A 84 11.52 -12.58 5.61
N ASP A 85 10.82 -11.83 6.44
CA ASP A 85 9.35 -11.86 6.52
C ASP A 85 8.69 -10.81 5.61
N GLU A 86 9.50 -10.00 4.91
CA GLU A 86 9.03 -8.99 3.94
C GLU A 86 9.90 -9.10 2.69
N SER A 87 9.36 -9.66 1.61
CA SER A 87 10.10 -9.77 0.34
C SER A 87 10.19 -8.44 -0.41
N PHE A 88 11.07 -8.37 -1.42
CA PHE A 88 11.07 -7.27 -2.39
C PHE A 88 9.68 -7.09 -3.04
N GLU A 89 9.04 -8.22 -3.37
CA GLU A 89 7.70 -8.23 -3.96
C GLU A 89 6.64 -7.70 -2.99
N ASP A 90 6.72 -8.05 -1.70
CA ASP A 90 5.81 -7.53 -0.67
C ASP A 90 5.89 -6.01 -0.57
N THR A 91 7.09 -5.43 -0.69
CA THR A 91 7.25 -3.97 -0.74
C THR A 91 6.63 -3.34 -1.99
N ILE A 92 6.71 -4.00 -3.15
CA ILE A 92 6.02 -3.54 -4.36
C ILE A 92 4.50 -3.59 -4.17
N ILE A 93 3.99 -4.63 -3.51
CA ILE A 93 2.57 -4.78 -3.21
C ILE A 93 2.10 -3.71 -2.21
N ASP A 94 2.87 -3.46 -1.15
CA ASP A 94 2.58 -2.37 -0.20
C ASP A 94 2.56 -1.01 -0.90
N LEU A 95 3.53 -0.74 -1.79
CA LEU A 95 3.56 0.51 -2.55
C LEU A 95 2.33 0.66 -3.47
N ARG A 96 1.87 -0.44 -4.10
CA ARG A 96 0.62 -0.47 -4.87
C ARG A 96 -0.57 -0.12 -3.98
N ASN A 97 -0.73 -0.81 -2.86
CA ASN A 97 -1.81 -0.56 -1.91
C ASN A 97 -1.84 0.91 -1.44
N TYR A 98 -0.68 1.48 -1.07
CA TYR A 98 -0.62 2.88 -0.67
C TYR A 98 -0.92 3.86 -1.82
N ALA A 99 -0.58 3.52 -3.06
CA ALA A 99 -0.97 4.33 -4.22
C ALA A 99 -2.50 4.31 -4.43
N ASP A 100 -3.13 3.16 -4.26
CA ASP A 100 -4.59 3.02 -4.34
C ASP A 100 -5.29 3.79 -3.20
N TYR A 101 -4.76 3.70 -1.97
CA TYR A 101 -5.26 4.46 -0.82
C TYR A 101 -5.09 5.98 -0.98
N LEU A 102 -3.97 6.41 -1.58
CA LEU A 102 -3.75 7.82 -1.90
C LEU A 102 -4.85 8.33 -2.85
N LEU A 103 -5.16 7.57 -3.90
CA LEU A 103 -6.24 7.92 -4.81
C LEU A 103 -7.59 7.96 -4.09
N ALA A 104 -7.88 6.98 -3.23
CA ALA A 104 -9.11 6.92 -2.45
C ALA A 104 -9.27 8.14 -1.54
N PHE A 105 -8.23 8.53 -0.79
CA PHE A 105 -8.27 9.74 0.06
C PHE A 105 -8.41 11.03 -0.75
N ILE A 106 -7.77 11.13 -1.91
CA ILE A 106 -7.92 12.30 -2.79
C ILE A 106 -9.36 12.40 -3.30
N LYS A 107 -9.95 11.28 -3.73
CA LYS A 107 -11.35 11.23 -4.18
C LYS A 107 -12.31 11.60 -3.06
N GLU A 108 -12.14 11.02 -1.88
CA GLU A 108 -12.92 11.36 -0.68
C GLU A 108 -12.83 12.86 -0.35
N ALA A 109 -11.61 13.43 -0.32
CA ALA A 109 -11.41 14.84 -0.02
C ALA A 109 -12.02 15.79 -1.07
N ARG A 110 -12.30 15.28 -2.27
CA ARG A 110 -12.95 16.00 -3.37
C ARG A 110 -14.43 15.66 -3.53
N GLU A 111 -14.97 14.82 -2.64
CA GLU A 111 -16.34 14.30 -2.72
C GLU A 111 -16.62 13.59 -4.07
N GLU A 112 -15.59 12.99 -4.66
CA GLU A 112 -15.68 12.22 -5.90
C GLU A 112 -16.05 10.74 -5.61
N PRO A 113 -16.79 10.07 -6.51
CA PRO A 113 -17.03 8.64 -6.39
C PRO A 113 -15.74 7.83 -6.48
N ILE A 114 -15.70 6.72 -5.74
CA ILE A 114 -14.59 5.75 -5.73
C ILE A 114 -14.60 4.87 -7.00
N GLU A 115 -15.77 4.70 -7.63
CA GLU A 115 -15.97 3.95 -8.89
C GLU A 115 -15.77 4.81 -10.14
#